data_AF-A0A927HCK4-F1
#
_entry.id   AF-A0A927HCK4-F1
#
_cell.length_a   1.000
_cell.length_b   1.000
_cell.length_c   1.000
_cell.angle_alpha   90.00
_cell.angle_beta   90.00
_cell.angle_gamma   90.00
#
_symmetry.space_group_name_H-M   'P 1'
#
loop_
_entity.id
_entity.type
_entity.pdbx_description
1 polymer ?
#
loop_
_entity_poly.entity_id
_entity_poly.type
_entity_poly.pdbx_seq_one_letter_code
_entity_poly.pdbx_strand_id
1 'polypeptide(L)'
;MLKTKIIAEIANAHQGDVYNLKELIIEAAKAGADAVKFQWYKYDSIATPDYEWYEAYAKLFINEVDWEEIIQMTMHANLEIWIDNLDNWGLEMARKHLGNITGFKIPRMLTQSEFFMKEILTLNKPILLEVGGWYDWEIEQILQYIQSLTNVPVTLLYGFRGYPTDEEDINLARLIYIKERFKCEVGLADHEEAGRPLAIDLPVHAYFAGATVIEKHLTLNRALLGYDYYSSLQPSEFRQMVVKLRQAEVIMGNRTVNEAQRNYFKDAFNVVANQDIREGEVITFEKVMYKKSSDSRGYKPVEFERDLPLISKKNLTMDQCITPQDVEQLKVFNELHKRLDRNEMGKLIDLIRMNNLRK
;
A
#
# COMPACT_ATOMS: atom_id res chain seq x y z
N MET A 1 1.04 -5.59 -0.40
CA MET A 1 2.08 -4.57 -0.14
C MET A 1 2.43 -4.62 1.34
N LEU A 2 3.53 -4.03 1.77
CA LEU A 2 3.89 -3.99 3.19
C LEU A 2 2.94 -3.07 3.97
N LYS A 3 2.91 -3.26 5.29
CA LYS A 3 2.30 -2.31 6.23
C LYS A 3 2.95 -0.94 6.04
N THR A 4 2.13 0.10 5.93
CA THR A 4 2.57 1.48 5.78
C THR A 4 3.02 2.03 7.13
N LYS A 5 4.13 2.74 7.16
CA LYS A 5 4.56 3.50 8.33
C LYS A 5 3.83 4.83 8.37
N ILE A 6 3.12 5.11 9.46
CA ILE A 6 2.39 6.36 9.65
C ILE A 6 3.14 7.21 10.69
N ILE A 7 3.64 8.37 10.25
CA ILE A 7 4.41 9.32 11.05
C ILE A 7 3.52 10.52 11.36
N ALA A 8 3.28 10.77 12.65
CA ALA A 8 2.70 12.02 13.11
C ALA A 8 3.80 13.10 13.14
N GLU A 9 3.74 14.03 12.20
CA GLU A 9 4.65 15.19 12.18
C GLU A 9 4.18 16.20 13.22
N ILE A 10 5.01 16.41 14.24
CA ILE A 10 4.69 17.35 15.32
C ILE A 10 5.09 18.77 14.92
N ALA A 11 6.21 18.95 14.22
CA ALA A 11 6.75 20.26 13.85
C ALA A 11 6.66 21.25 15.02
N ASN A 12 6.01 22.40 14.80
CA ASN A 12 5.80 23.43 15.82
C ASN A 12 4.42 23.36 16.49
N ALA A 13 3.66 22.27 16.33
CA ALA A 13 2.30 22.14 16.87
C ALA A 13 2.24 22.24 18.40
N HIS A 14 3.36 22.01 19.09
CA HIS A 14 3.49 22.22 20.54
C HIS A 14 3.44 23.69 20.97
N GLN A 15 3.61 24.65 20.05
CA GLN A 15 3.56 26.10 20.33
C GLN A 15 4.57 26.57 21.39
N GLY A 16 5.70 25.86 21.56
CA GLY A 16 6.68 26.12 22.62
C GLY A 16 6.29 25.59 24.00
N ASP A 17 5.19 24.85 24.11
CA ASP A 17 4.67 24.32 25.37
C ASP A 17 4.93 22.81 25.46
N VAL A 18 5.69 22.41 26.49
CA VAL A 18 6.07 21.01 26.74
C VAL A 18 4.86 20.15 27.11
N TYR A 19 3.84 20.70 27.77
CA TYR A 19 2.60 19.99 28.05
C TYR A 19 1.85 19.67 26.75
N ASN A 20 1.74 20.63 25.84
CA ASN A 20 1.16 20.38 24.52
C ASN A 20 1.94 19.31 23.75
N LEU A 21 3.28 19.33 23.81
CA LEU A 21 4.13 18.32 23.19
C LEU A 21 3.86 16.91 23.73
N LYS A 22 3.71 16.77 25.06
CA LYS A 22 3.33 15.50 25.71
C LYS A 22 1.96 15.02 25.26
N GLU A 23 0.96 15.90 25.25
CA GLU A 23 -0.39 15.56 24.80
C GLU A 23 -0.41 15.13 23.32
N LEU A 24 0.37 15.79 22.44
CA LEU A 24 0.48 15.40 21.03
C LEU A 24 1.01 13.98 20.85
N ILE A 25 2.01 13.57 21.65
CA ILE A 25 2.56 12.21 21.63
C ILE A 25 1.51 11.19 22.08
N ILE A 26 0.78 11.51 23.16
CA ILE A 26 -0.31 10.66 23.66
C ILE A 26 -1.38 10.48 22.58
N GLU A 27 -1.81 11.57 21.94
CA GLU A 27 -2.84 11.53 20.92
C GLU A 27 -2.38 10.83 19.63
N ALA A 28 -1.12 11.00 19.22
CA ALA A 28 -0.52 10.24 18.12
C ALA A 28 -0.54 8.72 18.40
N ALA A 29 -0.12 8.32 19.61
CA ALA A 29 -0.14 6.91 20.03
C ALA A 29 -1.58 6.35 20.07
N LYS A 30 -2.52 7.08 20.68
CA LYS A 30 -3.94 6.68 20.74
C LYS A 30 -4.58 6.57 19.36
N ALA A 31 -4.17 7.42 18.42
CA ALA A 31 -4.66 7.39 17.05
C ALA A 31 -4.10 6.21 16.24
N GLY A 32 -3.00 5.59 16.70
CA GLY A 32 -2.37 4.44 16.06
C GLY A 32 -1.25 4.82 15.08
N ALA A 33 -0.60 5.96 15.28
CA ALA A 33 0.65 6.28 14.60
C ALA A 33 1.72 5.21 14.89
N ASP A 34 2.62 4.95 13.95
CA ASP A 34 3.78 4.09 14.18
C ASP A 34 4.99 4.89 14.69
N ALA A 35 5.00 6.19 14.40
CA ALA A 35 6.10 7.09 14.72
C ALA A 35 5.63 8.52 14.97
N VAL A 36 6.48 9.29 15.64
CA VAL A 36 6.42 10.75 15.66
C VAL A 36 7.68 11.32 15.04
N LYS A 37 7.55 12.50 14.43
CA LYS A 37 8.69 13.28 13.95
C LYS A 37 8.75 14.63 14.67
N PHE A 38 9.95 14.99 15.11
CA PHE A 38 10.26 16.26 15.76
C PHE A 38 11.22 17.09 14.93
N GLN A 39 11.19 18.41 15.11
CA GLN A 39 12.16 19.33 14.57
C GLN A 39 13.08 19.80 15.70
N TRP A 40 14.38 19.59 15.56
CA TRP A 40 15.38 20.02 16.53
C TRP A 40 16.19 21.18 15.99
N TYR A 41 16.13 22.28 16.73
CA TYR A 41 16.85 23.51 16.47
C TYR A 41 16.93 24.36 17.74
N LYS A 42 17.86 25.31 17.76
CA LYS A 42 17.89 26.40 18.71
C LYS A 42 17.72 27.72 17.97
N TYR A 43 16.84 28.57 18.49
CA TYR A 43 16.42 29.80 17.80
C TYR A 43 17.57 30.73 17.40
N ASP A 44 18.62 30.85 18.23
CA ASP A 44 19.81 31.66 17.98
C ASP A 44 20.92 30.94 17.19
N SER A 45 20.70 29.67 16.86
CA SER A 45 21.56 28.88 15.96
C SER A 45 20.96 28.77 14.56
N ILE A 46 19.63 28.70 14.44
CA ILE A 46 18.93 28.59 13.14
C ILE A 46 18.69 29.96 12.48
N ALA A 47 18.55 31.04 13.26
CA ALA A 47 18.19 32.36 12.75
C ALA A 47 19.02 33.48 13.40
N THR A 48 19.34 34.51 12.61
CA THR A 48 19.93 35.76 13.12
C THR A 48 18.84 36.64 13.75
N PRO A 49 19.19 37.52 14.72
CA PRO A 49 18.20 38.36 15.41
C PRO A 49 17.37 39.29 14.53
N ASP A 50 17.86 39.62 13.33
CA ASP A 50 17.17 40.47 12.34
C ASP A 50 16.23 39.68 11.41
N TYR A 51 16.21 38.35 11.49
CA TYR A 51 15.31 37.51 10.72
C TYR A 51 13.88 37.62 11.25
N GLU A 52 12.90 37.74 10.35
CA GLU A 52 11.49 38.02 10.71
C GLU A 52 10.86 36.95 11.64
N TRP A 53 11.34 35.70 11.58
CA TRP A 53 10.85 34.58 12.41
C TRP A 53 11.67 34.33 13.68
N TYR A 54 12.69 35.14 13.98
CA TYR A 54 13.56 34.90 15.15
C TYR A 54 12.77 34.80 16.46
N GLU A 55 11.87 35.75 16.71
CA GLU A 55 11.01 35.77 17.90
C GLU A 55 10.04 34.59 17.97
N ALA A 56 9.59 34.08 16.81
CA ALA A 56 8.75 32.90 16.75
C ALA A 56 9.55 31.65 17.13
N TYR A 57 10.76 31.48 16.57
CA TYR A 57 11.65 30.39 16.96
C TYR A 57 12.01 30.42 18.44
N ALA A 58 12.25 31.61 19.01
CA ALA A 58 12.54 31.74 20.44
C ALA A 58 11.39 31.28 21.32
N LYS A 59 10.14 31.58 20.93
CA LYS A 59 8.93 31.11 21.62
C LYS A 59 8.71 29.61 21.45
N LEU A 60 9.05 29.06 20.30
CA LEU A 60 8.86 27.64 19.98
C LEU A 60 9.95 26.75 20.57
N PHE A 61 11.09 27.30 20.96
CA PHE A 61 12.23 26.53 21.43
C PHE A 61 11.89 25.69 22.67
N ILE A 62 12.15 24.38 22.57
CA ILE A 62 12.11 23.42 23.67
C ILE A 62 13.55 23.08 24.05
N ASN A 63 13.89 23.19 25.34
CA ASN A 63 15.24 22.95 25.81
C ASN A 63 15.57 21.45 25.89
N GLU A 64 16.85 21.16 26.04
CA GLU A 64 17.38 19.79 26.08
C GLU A 64 16.81 18.92 27.22
N VAL A 65 16.61 19.48 28.42
CA VAL A 65 16.08 18.73 29.57
C VAL A 65 14.65 18.27 29.30
N ASP A 66 13.84 19.14 28.70
CA ASP A 66 12.49 18.78 28.31
C ASP A 66 12.50 17.73 27.18
N TRP A 67 13.40 17.85 26.19
CA TRP A 67 13.55 16.83 25.15
C TRP A 67 13.93 15.45 25.68
N GLU A 68 14.78 15.37 26.71
CA GLU A 68 15.12 14.10 27.36
C GLU A 68 13.87 13.40 27.90
N GLU A 69 12.98 14.14 28.58
CA GLU A 69 11.71 13.60 29.06
C GLU A 69 10.81 13.16 27.91
N ILE A 70 10.71 13.98 26.85
CA ILE A 70 9.90 13.72 25.67
C ILE A 70 10.35 12.46 24.92
N ILE A 71 11.66 12.24 24.78
CA ILE A 71 12.22 11.04 24.15
C ILE A 71 11.80 9.79 24.94
N GLN A 72 11.96 9.80 26.27
CA GLN A 72 11.58 8.66 27.11
C GLN A 72 10.09 8.37 27.04
N MET A 73 9.27 9.42 27.08
CA MET A 73 7.81 9.31 26.98
C MET A 73 7.39 8.73 25.63
N THR A 74 8.01 9.17 24.54
CA THR A 74 7.73 8.67 23.18
C THR A 74 8.07 7.17 23.06
N MET A 75 9.19 6.75 23.63
CA MET A 75 9.58 5.33 23.68
C MET A 75 8.60 4.50 24.52
N HIS A 76 8.15 5.00 25.69
CA HIS A 76 7.14 4.32 26.50
C HIS A 76 5.77 4.22 25.79
N ALA A 77 5.46 5.15 24.90
CA ALA A 77 4.29 5.08 24.02
C ALA A 77 4.47 4.11 22.83
N ASN A 78 5.61 3.43 22.74
CA ASN A 78 5.96 2.50 21.65
C ASN A 78 5.90 3.15 20.25
N LEU A 79 6.35 4.41 20.16
CA LEU A 79 6.47 5.15 18.92
C LEU A 79 7.94 5.24 18.50
N GLU A 80 8.20 5.06 17.21
CA GLU A 80 9.49 5.41 16.62
C GLU A 80 9.73 6.93 16.68
N ILE A 81 11.01 7.34 16.76
CA ILE A 81 11.41 8.75 16.82
C ILE A 81 12.17 9.09 15.55
N TRP A 82 11.60 9.98 14.74
CA TRP A 82 12.25 10.57 13.57
C TRP A 82 12.60 12.02 13.87
N ILE A 83 13.77 12.46 13.42
CA ILE A 83 14.25 13.82 13.68
C ILE A 83 14.54 14.54 12.38
N ASP A 84 14.06 15.78 12.29
CA ASP A 84 14.50 16.78 11.33
C ASP A 84 15.48 17.73 12.05
N ASN A 85 16.77 17.64 11.75
CA ASN A 85 17.82 18.42 12.40
C ASN A 85 18.12 19.68 11.59
N LEU A 86 17.76 20.85 12.10
CA LEU A 86 17.79 22.06 11.30
C LEU A 86 19.04 22.93 11.52
N ASP A 87 19.84 22.65 12.54
CA ASP A 87 21.05 23.41 12.85
C ASP A 87 22.11 22.60 13.63
N ASN A 88 23.20 23.27 14.04
CA ASN A 88 24.30 22.66 14.78
C ASN A 88 23.89 22.16 16.17
N TRP A 89 22.99 22.89 16.86
CA TRP A 89 22.51 22.48 18.18
C TRP A 89 21.67 21.20 18.08
N GLY A 90 20.78 21.10 17.08
CA GLY A 90 20.02 19.87 16.80
C GLY A 90 20.93 18.69 16.45
N LEU A 91 22.02 18.93 15.72
CA LEU A 91 23.02 17.90 15.44
C LEU A 91 23.74 17.42 16.70
N GLU A 92 24.05 18.29 17.66
CA GLU A 92 24.59 17.90 18.96
C GLU A 92 23.59 17.04 19.76
N MET A 93 22.32 17.45 19.81
CA MET A 93 21.22 16.67 20.38
C MET A 93 21.12 15.28 19.74
N ALA A 94 21.22 15.21 18.41
CA ALA A 94 21.18 13.96 17.65
C ALA A 94 22.34 13.02 17.99
N ARG A 95 23.55 13.54 18.18
CA ARG A 95 24.70 12.72 18.63
C ARG A 95 24.49 12.20 20.04
N LYS A 96 23.99 13.05 20.95
CA LYS A 96 23.74 12.68 22.35
C LYS A 96 22.68 11.58 22.49
N HIS A 97 21.60 11.67 21.70
CA HIS A 97 20.44 10.78 21.78
C HIS A 97 20.35 9.74 20.66
N LEU A 98 21.45 9.49 19.95
CA LEU A 98 21.48 8.62 18.76
C LEU A 98 20.91 7.22 19.01
N GLY A 99 21.09 6.69 20.22
CA GLY A 99 20.55 5.38 20.62
C GLY A 99 19.02 5.30 20.62
N ASN A 100 18.33 6.43 20.80
CA ASN A 100 16.87 6.52 20.88
C ASN A 100 16.21 6.94 19.56
N ILE A 101 17.00 7.49 18.62
CA ILE A 101 16.51 7.96 17.33
C ILE A 101 16.43 6.79 16.35
N THR A 102 15.27 6.65 15.70
CA THR A 102 15.03 5.64 14.67
C THR A 102 15.69 6.04 13.35
N GLY A 103 15.51 7.30 12.92
CA GLY A 103 16.00 7.80 11.65
C GLY A 103 15.93 9.31 11.54
N PHE A 104 16.46 9.83 10.43
CA PHE A 104 16.49 11.26 10.15
C PHE A 104 15.66 11.59 8.92
N LYS A 105 14.98 12.73 8.98
CA LYS A 105 14.38 13.39 7.84
C LYS A 105 15.36 14.45 7.35
N ILE A 106 15.61 14.47 6.05
CA ILE A 106 16.41 15.49 5.38
C ILE A 106 15.45 16.32 4.52
N PRO A 107 15.09 17.54 4.94
CA PRO A 107 14.35 18.49 4.11
C PRO A 107 15.28 19.15 3.09
N ARG A 108 14.68 19.74 2.04
CA ARG A 108 15.40 20.38 0.93
C ARG A 108 16.39 21.45 1.38
N MET A 109 16.11 22.18 2.46
CA MET A 109 17.01 23.23 2.94
C MET A 109 18.38 22.67 3.34
N LEU A 110 18.43 21.47 3.94
CA LEU A 110 19.68 20.87 4.41
C LEU A 110 20.54 20.34 3.25
N THR A 111 19.92 19.98 2.12
CA THR A 111 20.67 19.46 0.96
C THR A 111 21.53 20.53 0.29
N GLN A 112 21.42 21.79 0.70
CA GLN A 112 22.29 22.89 0.27
C GLN A 112 23.63 22.94 1.01
N SER A 113 23.81 22.14 2.07
CA SER A 113 25.06 22.07 2.83
C SER A 113 25.64 20.66 2.84
N GLU A 114 26.75 20.48 2.12
CA GLU A 114 27.49 19.22 2.09
C GLU A 114 27.97 18.81 3.50
N PHE A 115 28.37 19.79 4.33
CA PHE A 115 28.81 19.52 5.69
C PHE A 115 27.68 18.93 6.54
N PHE A 116 26.52 19.58 6.59
CA PHE A 116 25.39 19.08 7.39
C PHE A 116 24.88 17.73 6.90
N MET A 117 24.79 17.56 5.59
CA MET A 117 24.44 16.26 4.99
C MET A 117 25.40 15.17 5.44
N LYS A 118 26.71 15.39 5.33
CA LYS A 118 27.72 14.43 5.77
C LYS A 118 27.60 14.10 7.26
N GLU A 119 27.43 15.11 8.10
CA GLU A 119 27.29 14.91 9.54
C GLU A 119 26.06 14.03 9.88
N ILE A 120 24.90 14.30 9.29
CA ILE A 120 23.68 13.48 9.51
C ILE A 120 23.86 12.06 8.96
N LEU A 121 24.40 11.91 7.75
CA LEU A 121 24.57 10.59 7.10
C LEU A 121 25.56 9.69 7.84
N THR A 122 26.59 10.26 8.44
CA THR A 122 27.59 9.50 9.23
C THR A 122 27.06 9.01 10.57
N LEU A 123 25.89 9.48 11.02
CA LEU A 123 25.17 8.90 12.17
C LEU A 123 24.60 7.51 11.88
N ASN A 124 24.65 7.05 10.62
CA ASN A 124 24.30 5.70 10.18
C ASN A 124 22.90 5.24 10.62
N LYS A 125 21.91 6.12 10.44
CA LYS A 125 20.49 5.81 10.62
C LYS A 125 19.72 5.91 9.29
N PRO A 126 18.60 5.18 9.12
CA PRO A 126 17.72 5.32 7.96
C PRO A 126 17.32 6.78 7.69
N ILE A 127 17.14 7.10 6.41
CA ILE A 127 16.86 8.46 5.93
C ILE A 127 15.50 8.52 5.24
N LEU A 128 14.71 9.51 5.63
CA LEU A 128 13.60 10.05 4.83
C LEU A 128 14.14 11.27 4.08
N LEU A 129 14.19 11.21 2.76
CA LEU A 129 14.70 12.30 1.93
C LEU A 129 13.55 13.00 1.23
N GLU A 130 13.36 14.28 1.48
CA GLU A 130 12.35 15.06 0.77
C GLU A 130 12.77 15.32 -0.67
N VAL A 131 11.89 14.98 -1.61
CA VAL A 131 12.13 15.17 -3.06
C VAL A 131 10.96 15.85 -3.76
N GLY A 132 10.02 16.43 -3.00
CA GLY A 132 8.92 17.24 -3.54
C GLY A 132 9.44 18.38 -4.41
N GLY A 133 8.98 18.45 -5.66
CA GLY A 133 9.37 19.48 -6.61
C GLY A 133 10.79 19.33 -7.21
N TRP A 134 11.46 18.20 -6.98
CA TRP A 134 12.79 17.95 -7.55
C TRP A 134 12.73 17.38 -8.98
N TYR A 135 13.67 17.82 -9.80
CA TYR A 135 13.95 17.21 -11.09
C TYR A 135 14.66 15.86 -10.93
N ASP A 136 14.57 15.00 -11.95
CA ASP A 136 15.20 13.67 -11.93
C ASP A 136 16.71 13.75 -11.66
N TRP A 137 17.39 14.71 -12.28
CA TRP A 137 18.83 14.89 -12.12
C TRP A 137 19.24 15.31 -10.70
N GLU A 138 18.38 16.05 -9.97
CA GLU A 138 18.63 16.42 -8.57
C GLU A 138 18.54 15.17 -7.68
N ILE A 139 17.53 14.33 -7.92
CA ILE A 139 17.33 13.06 -7.20
C ILE A 139 18.50 12.11 -7.50
N GLU A 140 18.96 12.01 -8.75
CA GLU A 140 20.12 11.18 -9.12
C GLU A 140 21.40 11.62 -8.39
N GLN A 141 21.69 12.92 -8.39
CA GLN A 141 22.90 13.45 -7.76
C GLN A 141 22.90 13.24 -6.25
N ILE A 142 21.78 13.51 -5.57
CA ILE A 142 21.72 13.35 -4.11
C ILE A 142 21.79 11.88 -3.70
N LEU A 143 21.18 10.98 -4.46
CA LEU A 143 21.25 9.53 -4.17
C LEU A 143 22.68 9.00 -4.37
N GLN A 144 23.37 9.44 -5.43
CA GLN A 144 24.79 9.10 -5.64
C GLN A 144 25.66 9.63 -4.51
N TYR A 145 25.43 10.87 -4.07
CA TYR A 145 26.14 11.46 -2.95
C TYR A 145 25.91 10.67 -1.65
N ILE A 146 24.66 10.37 -1.30
CA ILE A 146 24.34 9.56 -0.11
C ILE A 146 25.02 8.19 -0.18
N GLN A 147 24.92 7.51 -1.33
CA GLN A 147 25.52 6.19 -1.55
C GLN A 147 27.05 6.22 -1.43
N SER A 148 27.70 7.33 -1.76
CA SER A 148 29.15 7.49 -1.61
C SER A 148 29.60 7.56 -0.14
N LEU A 149 28.69 7.93 0.77
CA LEU A 149 29.00 8.12 2.19
C LEU A 149 28.47 6.98 3.07
N THR A 150 27.33 6.39 2.71
CA THR A 150 26.67 5.38 3.54
C THR A 150 25.76 4.47 2.72
N ASN A 151 25.43 3.31 3.29
CA ASN A 151 24.51 2.33 2.70
C ASN A 151 23.21 2.19 3.52
N VAL A 152 22.87 3.16 4.35
CA VAL A 152 21.61 3.14 5.10
C VAL A 152 20.40 3.18 4.15
N PRO A 153 19.26 2.60 4.56
CA PRO A 153 18.04 2.71 3.77
C PRO A 153 17.62 4.16 3.57
N VAL A 154 17.27 4.52 2.32
CA VAL A 154 16.72 5.82 1.95
C VAL A 154 15.31 5.64 1.41
N THR A 155 14.35 6.38 1.98
CA THR A 155 12.99 6.50 1.45
C THR A 155 12.78 7.90 0.89
N LEU A 156 12.32 7.99 -0.36
CA LEU A 156 12.03 9.26 -1.00
C LEU A 156 10.64 9.74 -0.59
N LEU A 157 10.55 10.82 0.17
CA LEU A 157 9.29 11.46 0.53
C LEU A 157 8.90 12.48 -0.54
N TYR A 158 7.80 12.17 -1.23
CA TYR A 158 7.18 13.04 -2.21
C TYR A 158 6.05 13.85 -1.56
N GLY A 159 5.86 15.08 -2.02
CA GLY A 159 4.93 16.04 -1.44
C GLY A 159 5.62 17.37 -1.23
N PHE A 160 4.86 18.45 -1.33
CA PHE A 160 5.34 19.80 -1.14
C PHE A 160 4.26 20.61 -0.43
N ARG A 161 4.63 21.74 0.14
CA ARG A 161 3.69 22.64 0.81
C ARG A 161 3.32 23.80 -0.11
N GLY A 162 2.08 23.83 -0.58
CA GLY A 162 1.41 25.01 -1.11
C GLY A 162 0.52 25.66 -0.05
N TYR A 163 0.13 26.91 -0.25
CA TYR A 163 -0.84 27.61 0.59
C TYR A 163 -1.96 28.25 -0.27
N PRO A 164 -3.01 27.50 -0.67
CA PRO A 164 -3.20 26.05 -0.54
C PRO A 164 -2.28 25.23 -1.47
N THR A 165 -2.16 23.93 -1.20
CA THR A 165 -1.74 22.98 -2.24
C THR A 165 -2.97 22.69 -3.11
N ASP A 166 -2.90 22.97 -4.41
CA ASP A 166 -3.99 22.64 -5.32
C ASP A 166 -3.98 21.13 -5.63
N GLU A 167 -5.17 20.52 -5.72
CA GLU A 167 -5.30 19.06 -5.87
C GLU A 167 -4.62 18.55 -7.15
N GLU A 168 -4.63 19.37 -8.21
CA GLU A 168 -3.99 19.08 -9.50
C GLU A 168 -2.46 18.95 -9.38
N ASP A 169 -1.84 19.68 -8.43
CA ASP A 169 -0.41 19.69 -8.23
C ASP A 169 0.09 18.51 -7.39
N ILE A 170 -0.80 17.81 -6.67
CA ILE A 170 -0.44 16.62 -5.89
C ILE A 170 0.22 15.58 -6.79
N ASN A 171 -0.34 15.30 -7.97
CA ASN A 171 0.28 14.46 -9.01
C ASN A 171 0.90 13.13 -8.50
N LEU A 172 0.09 12.20 -7.97
CA LEU A 172 0.58 10.89 -7.49
C LEU A 172 1.22 10.01 -8.58
N ALA A 173 1.01 10.32 -9.87
CA ALA A 173 1.74 9.66 -10.95
C ALA A 173 3.25 9.92 -10.86
N ARG A 174 3.67 11.08 -10.33
CA ARG A 174 5.07 11.36 -10.04
C ARG A 174 5.63 10.44 -8.96
N LEU A 175 4.86 10.16 -7.89
CA LEU A 175 5.25 9.22 -6.84
C LEU A 175 5.48 7.81 -7.38
N ILE A 176 4.58 7.32 -8.25
CA ILE A 176 4.73 6.02 -8.95
C ILE A 176 6.00 6.03 -9.80
N TYR A 177 6.19 7.08 -10.61
CA TYR A 177 7.34 7.23 -11.47
C TYR A 177 8.66 7.19 -10.70
N ILE A 178 8.81 7.97 -9.62
CA ILE A 178 10.08 8.02 -8.87
C ILE A 178 10.40 6.65 -8.24
N LYS A 179 9.38 5.93 -7.75
CA LYS A 179 9.54 4.56 -7.25
C LYS A 179 10.13 3.64 -8.31
N GLU A 180 9.56 3.68 -9.51
CA GLU A 180 9.96 2.83 -10.63
C GLU A 180 11.33 3.23 -11.20
N ARG A 181 11.61 4.53 -11.31
CA ARG A 181 12.84 5.08 -11.90
C ARG A 181 14.06 4.88 -11.00
N PHE A 182 13.90 5.12 -9.70
CA PHE A 182 15.01 5.10 -8.74
C PHE A 182 15.10 3.79 -7.95
N LYS A 183 14.08 2.93 -8.02
CA LYS A 183 14.02 1.65 -7.30
C LYS A 183 14.20 1.81 -5.79
N CYS A 184 13.81 2.95 -5.25
CA CYS A 184 13.78 3.25 -3.82
C CYS A 184 12.39 3.05 -3.25
N GLU A 185 12.31 2.87 -1.93
CA GLU A 185 11.07 3.07 -1.21
C GLU A 185 10.63 4.53 -1.32
N VAL A 186 9.32 4.75 -1.35
CA VAL A 186 8.73 6.08 -1.52
C VAL A 186 7.67 6.29 -0.45
N GLY A 187 7.47 7.54 -0.05
CA GLY A 187 6.41 7.94 0.87
C GLY A 187 5.76 9.25 0.47
N LEU A 188 4.71 9.62 1.19
CA LEU A 188 4.02 10.91 1.05
C LEU A 188 4.31 11.78 2.27
N ALA A 189 4.83 12.98 2.06
CA ALA A 189 4.84 14.07 3.04
C ALA A 189 3.65 14.99 2.75
N ASP A 190 2.53 14.71 3.43
CA ASP A 190 1.23 15.25 3.09
C ASP A 190 0.98 16.62 3.73
N HIS A 191 0.83 17.63 2.87
CA HIS A 191 0.51 19.01 3.21
C HIS A 191 -0.86 19.46 2.70
N GLU A 192 -1.74 18.53 2.32
CA GLU A 192 -3.13 18.84 1.98
C GLU A 192 -3.83 19.54 3.15
N GLU A 193 -4.61 20.56 2.83
CA GLU A 193 -5.32 21.39 3.80
C GLU A 193 -6.22 20.54 4.70
N ALA A 194 -5.95 20.56 6.01
CA ALA A 194 -6.62 19.69 6.97
C ALA A 194 -8.13 19.95 7.11
N GLY A 195 -8.61 21.12 6.68
CA GLY A 195 -10.04 21.45 6.63
C GLY A 195 -10.81 20.75 5.50
N ARG A 196 -10.12 20.14 4.53
CA ARG A 196 -10.74 19.50 3.36
C ARG A 196 -10.84 17.98 3.57
N PRO A 197 -11.90 17.33 3.04
CA PRO A 197 -12.03 15.86 3.13
C PRO A 197 -10.82 15.11 2.57
N LEU A 198 -10.18 15.66 1.54
CA LEU A 198 -9.02 15.05 0.89
C LEU A 198 -7.83 14.85 1.84
N ALA A 199 -7.67 15.65 2.89
CA ALA A 199 -6.57 15.49 3.85
C ALA A 199 -6.58 14.14 4.58
N ILE A 200 -7.73 13.46 4.65
CA ILE A 200 -7.87 12.12 5.23
C ILE A 200 -7.73 11.04 4.15
N ASP A 201 -8.19 11.29 2.92
CA ASP A 201 -8.25 10.29 1.85
C ASP A 201 -6.98 10.22 0.99
N LEU A 202 -6.26 11.34 0.84
CA LEU A 202 -5.03 11.42 0.05
C LEU A 202 -3.95 10.43 0.52
N PRO A 203 -3.70 10.23 1.83
CA PRO A 203 -2.80 9.20 2.31
C PRO A 203 -3.15 7.79 1.81
N VAL A 204 -4.45 7.47 1.71
CA VAL A 204 -4.92 6.18 1.19
C VAL A 204 -4.67 6.07 -0.31
N HIS A 205 -4.89 7.16 -1.06
CA HIS A 205 -4.55 7.19 -2.49
C HIS A 205 -3.04 6.97 -2.70
N ALA A 206 -2.20 7.64 -1.91
CA ALA A 206 -0.75 7.47 -1.98
C ALA A 206 -0.30 6.05 -1.62
N TYR A 207 -0.95 5.39 -0.65
CA TYR A 207 -0.72 3.99 -0.36
C TYR A 207 -0.93 3.10 -1.60
N PHE A 208 -2.04 3.26 -2.32
CA PHE A 208 -2.28 2.51 -3.56
C PHE A 208 -1.34 2.91 -4.70
N ALA A 209 -0.82 4.14 -4.70
CA ALA A 209 0.26 4.59 -5.58
C ALA A 209 1.64 4.00 -5.19
N GLY A 210 1.72 3.25 -4.08
CA GLY A 210 2.92 2.52 -3.67
C GLY A 210 3.73 3.20 -2.57
N ALA A 211 3.20 4.23 -1.91
CA ALA A 211 3.81 4.81 -0.72
C ALA A 211 3.87 3.78 0.43
N THR A 212 5.02 3.69 1.08
CA THR A 212 5.27 2.84 2.26
C THR A 212 5.46 3.65 3.54
N VAL A 213 5.57 4.97 3.41
CA VAL A 213 5.60 5.94 4.51
C VAL A 213 4.57 7.03 4.23
N ILE A 214 3.78 7.39 5.24
CA ILE A 214 2.88 8.56 5.24
C ILE A 214 3.30 9.45 6.41
N GLU A 215 3.64 10.68 6.12
CA GLU A 215 3.88 11.74 7.10
C GLU A 215 2.75 12.76 7.01
N LYS A 216 2.06 13.02 8.13
CA LYS A 216 0.97 13.99 8.22
C LYS A 216 1.09 14.78 9.51
N HIS A 217 0.88 16.09 9.44
CA HIS A 217 0.91 16.95 10.61
C HIS A 217 -0.26 16.66 11.57
N LEU A 218 0.01 16.77 12.88
CA LEU A 218 -0.96 16.61 13.95
C LEU A 218 -0.99 17.87 14.84
N THR A 219 -2.19 18.37 15.15
CA THR A 219 -2.39 19.46 16.11
C THR A 219 -3.48 19.10 17.11
N LEU A 220 -3.39 19.60 18.35
CA LEU A 220 -4.43 19.37 19.36
C LEU A 220 -5.73 20.10 19.03
N ASN A 221 -5.62 21.31 18.47
CA ASN A 221 -6.78 22.13 18.14
C ASN A 221 -6.50 23.10 16.99
N ARG A 222 -6.92 22.70 15.78
CA ARG A 222 -6.80 23.51 14.57
C ARG A 222 -7.47 24.89 14.65
N ALA A 223 -8.53 25.05 15.47
CA ALA A 223 -9.24 26.33 15.60
C ALA A 223 -8.43 27.43 16.32
N LEU A 224 -7.33 27.06 17.00
CA LEU A 224 -6.42 28.03 17.62
C LEU A 224 -5.49 28.71 16.61
N LEU A 225 -5.46 28.24 15.35
CA LEU A 225 -4.65 28.80 14.27
C LEU A 225 -3.16 28.97 14.65
N GLY A 226 -2.65 28.04 15.47
CA GLY A 226 -1.24 28.01 15.90
C GLY A 226 -0.30 27.67 14.75
N TYR A 227 1.01 27.63 15.01
CA TYR A 227 1.98 27.27 13.97
C TYR A 227 1.66 25.90 13.34
N ASP A 228 1.86 25.80 12.02
CA ASP A 228 1.60 24.62 11.19
C ASP A 228 0.15 24.09 11.16
N TYR A 229 -0.83 24.83 11.70
CA TYR A 229 -2.23 24.36 11.80
C TYR A 229 -2.87 23.97 10.46
N TYR A 230 -2.43 24.60 9.36
CA TYR A 230 -3.10 24.55 8.06
C TYR A 230 -3.20 23.13 7.49
N SER A 231 -2.10 22.37 7.53
CA SER A 231 -2.04 20.97 7.09
C SER A 231 -2.17 19.96 8.24
N SER A 232 -2.47 20.43 9.46
CA SER A 232 -2.52 19.61 10.66
C SER A 232 -3.90 19.03 10.92
N LEU A 233 -4.01 17.71 10.91
CA LEU A 233 -5.21 17.00 11.37
C LEU A 233 -5.35 17.12 12.89
N GLN A 234 -6.58 17.11 13.38
CA GLN A 234 -6.87 16.93 14.80
C GLN A 234 -6.80 15.44 15.19
N PRO A 235 -6.70 15.07 16.48
CA PRO A 235 -6.54 13.66 16.88
C PRO A 235 -7.61 12.71 16.34
N SER A 236 -8.87 13.15 16.31
CA SER A 236 -9.98 12.36 15.79
C SER A 236 -9.91 12.15 14.27
N GLU A 237 -9.42 13.14 13.52
CA GLU A 237 -9.24 13.08 12.06
C GLU A 237 -8.00 12.25 11.70
N PHE A 238 -6.90 12.43 12.45
CA PHE A 238 -5.69 11.61 12.30
C PHE A 238 -6.00 10.14 12.55
N ARG A 239 -6.80 9.83 13.59
CA ARG A 239 -7.28 8.46 13.84
C ARG A 239 -8.13 7.92 12.69
N GLN A 240 -8.99 8.75 12.08
CA GLN A 240 -9.76 8.34 10.91
C GLN A 240 -8.86 8.00 9.72
N MET A 241 -7.84 8.82 9.45
CA MET A 241 -6.82 8.56 8.44
C MET A 241 -6.09 7.23 8.70
N VAL A 242 -5.64 7.00 9.94
CA VAL A 242 -5.01 5.73 10.34
C VAL A 242 -5.93 4.55 10.09
N VAL A 243 -7.19 4.61 10.54
CA VAL A 243 -8.16 3.51 10.34
C VAL A 243 -8.36 3.22 8.87
N LYS A 244 -8.52 4.24 8.02
CA LYS A 244 -8.68 4.05 6.57
C LYS A 244 -7.43 3.45 5.93
N LEU A 245 -6.23 3.88 6.33
CA LEU A 245 -4.97 3.28 5.86
C LEU A 245 -4.85 1.79 6.25
N ARG A 246 -5.20 1.43 7.49
CA ARG A 246 -5.19 0.02 7.91
C ARG A 246 -6.25 -0.81 7.18
N GLN A 247 -7.40 -0.23 6.86
CA GLN A 247 -8.40 -0.88 6.01
C GLN A 247 -7.88 -1.06 4.57
N ALA A 248 -7.20 -0.05 4.02
CA ALA A 248 -6.59 -0.14 2.70
C ALA A 248 -5.55 -1.26 2.61
N GLU A 249 -4.75 -1.46 3.66
CA GLU A 249 -3.81 -2.59 3.75
C GLU A 249 -4.51 -3.96 3.68
N VAL A 250 -5.64 -4.11 4.37
CA VAL A 250 -6.46 -5.33 4.31
C VAL A 250 -7.06 -5.52 2.92
N ILE A 251 -7.61 -4.46 2.33
CA ILE A 251 -8.24 -4.48 0.99
C ILE A 251 -7.20 -4.83 -0.09
N MET A 252 -6.00 -4.27 0.02
CA MET A 252 -4.90 -4.56 -0.91
C MET A 252 -4.53 -6.04 -0.93
N GLY A 253 -4.63 -6.71 0.22
CA GLY A 253 -4.50 -8.15 0.35
C GLY A 253 -3.19 -8.69 -0.22
N ASN A 254 -3.28 -9.85 -0.87
CA ASN A 254 -2.14 -10.53 -1.48
C ASN A 254 -2.49 -11.00 -2.91
N ARG A 255 -1.53 -11.63 -3.59
CA ARG A 255 -1.68 -12.05 -4.99
C ARG A 255 -2.35 -13.41 -5.16
N THR A 256 -2.81 -14.06 -4.09
CA THR A 256 -3.40 -15.40 -4.14
C THR A 256 -4.92 -15.35 -4.06
N VAL A 257 -5.58 -16.33 -4.69
CA VAL A 257 -7.03 -16.48 -4.60
C VAL A 257 -7.38 -17.11 -3.27
N ASN A 258 -8.27 -16.48 -2.50
CA ASN A 258 -8.72 -16.98 -1.21
C ASN A 258 -9.92 -17.93 -1.34
N GLU A 259 -10.24 -18.62 -0.25
CA GLU A 259 -11.32 -19.61 -0.24
C GLU A 259 -12.69 -18.99 -0.55
N ALA A 260 -12.99 -17.79 -0.04
CA ALA A 260 -14.26 -17.12 -0.33
C ALA A 260 -14.43 -16.83 -1.84
N GLN A 261 -13.37 -16.40 -2.51
CA GLN A 261 -13.34 -16.21 -3.96
C GLN A 261 -13.49 -17.53 -4.73
N ARG A 262 -12.92 -18.64 -4.24
CA ARG A 262 -13.14 -19.97 -4.85
C ARG A 262 -14.55 -20.48 -4.59
N ASN A 263 -15.10 -20.24 -3.41
CA ASN A 263 -16.43 -20.69 -3.01
C ASN A 263 -17.53 -20.04 -3.85
N TYR A 264 -17.31 -18.82 -4.37
CA TYR A 264 -18.20 -18.20 -5.35
C TYR A 264 -18.45 -19.08 -6.60
N PHE A 265 -17.47 -19.90 -7.00
CA PHE A 265 -17.62 -20.83 -8.13
C PHE A 265 -18.29 -22.17 -7.77
N LYS A 266 -18.65 -22.42 -6.50
CA LYS A 266 -19.39 -23.65 -6.13
C LYS A 266 -20.78 -23.70 -6.78
N ASP A 267 -21.40 -22.55 -7.01
CA ASP A 267 -22.69 -22.41 -7.70
C ASP A 267 -22.56 -22.38 -9.24
N ALA A 268 -21.39 -22.72 -9.78
CA ALA A 268 -21.20 -22.85 -11.22
C ALA A 268 -22.04 -24.00 -11.79
N PHE A 269 -22.41 -23.88 -13.06
CA PHE A 269 -23.18 -24.90 -13.75
C PHE A 269 -22.50 -26.28 -13.68
N ASN A 270 -23.34 -27.31 -13.61
CA ASN A 270 -22.98 -28.69 -13.88
C ASN A 270 -23.61 -29.11 -15.21
N VAL A 271 -23.03 -30.13 -15.83
CA VAL A 271 -23.65 -30.79 -16.98
C VAL A 271 -24.75 -31.71 -16.49
N VAL A 272 -25.95 -31.54 -17.03
CA VAL A 272 -27.10 -32.40 -16.77
C VAL A 272 -27.66 -32.93 -18.09
N ALA A 273 -28.35 -34.06 -18.03
CA ALA A 273 -29.01 -34.62 -19.20
C ALA A 273 -30.19 -33.73 -19.63
N ASN A 274 -30.23 -33.33 -20.90
CA ASN A 274 -31.34 -32.54 -21.48
C ASN A 274 -32.53 -33.43 -21.89
N GLN A 275 -32.33 -34.74 -21.91
CA GLN A 275 -33.33 -35.77 -22.19
C GLN A 275 -32.85 -37.10 -21.56
N ASP A 276 -33.67 -38.15 -21.60
CA ASP A 276 -33.23 -39.47 -21.15
C ASP A 276 -32.11 -40.02 -22.07
N ILE A 277 -31.04 -40.55 -21.46
CA ILE A 277 -29.87 -41.13 -22.13
C ILE A 277 -29.73 -42.58 -21.66
N ARG A 278 -29.64 -43.54 -22.57
CA ARG A 278 -29.53 -44.96 -22.24
C ARG A 278 -28.08 -45.38 -21.95
N GLU A 279 -27.91 -46.45 -21.19
CA GLU A 279 -26.62 -47.11 -21.04
C GLU A 279 -26.04 -47.53 -22.42
N GLY A 280 -24.74 -47.29 -22.61
CA GLY A 280 -24.02 -47.51 -23.87
C GLY A 280 -24.32 -46.49 -24.96
N GLU A 281 -25.11 -45.44 -24.68
CA GLU A 281 -25.42 -44.38 -25.63
C GLU A 281 -24.33 -43.30 -25.66
N VAL A 282 -24.03 -42.78 -26.86
CA VAL A 282 -23.10 -41.65 -27.03
C VAL A 282 -23.79 -40.37 -26.59
N ILE A 283 -23.14 -39.65 -25.68
CA ILE A 283 -23.52 -38.33 -25.20
C ILE A 283 -22.85 -37.29 -26.10
N THR A 284 -23.66 -36.35 -26.59
CA THR A 284 -23.24 -35.22 -27.42
C THR A 284 -23.78 -33.92 -26.85
N PHE A 285 -23.35 -32.78 -27.39
CA PHE A 285 -23.77 -31.45 -26.92
C PHE A 285 -25.30 -31.27 -26.90
N GLU A 286 -26.03 -31.87 -27.85
CA GLU A 286 -27.49 -31.75 -27.97
C GLU A 286 -28.24 -32.49 -26.86
N LYS A 287 -27.60 -33.51 -26.26
CA LYS A 287 -28.20 -34.34 -25.20
C LYS A 287 -27.95 -33.81 -23.80
N VAL A 288 -27.20 -32.73 -23.67
CA VAL A 288 -26.86 -32.14 -22.37
C VAL A 288 -27.26 -30.67 -22.31
N MET A 289 -27.33 -30.16 -21.10
CA MET A 289 -27.51 -28.75 -20.83
C MET A 289 -26.75 -28.37 -19.57
N TYR A 290 -26.49 -27.08 -19.39
CA TYR A 290 -25.78 -26.57 -18.23
C TYR A 290 -26.80 -25.99 -17.24
N LYS A 291 -26.97 -26.67 -16.10
CA LYS A 291 -27.90 -26.26 -15.04
C LYS A 291 -27.18 -26.18 -13.70
N LYS A 292 -27.67 -25.31 -12.82
CA LYS A 292 -27.24 -25.32 -11.42
C LYS A 292 -27.75 -26.61 -10.79
N SER A 293 -26.89 -27.34 -10.11
CA SER A 293 -27.22 -28.61 -9.47
C SER A 293 -26.53 -28.68 -8.12
N SER A 294 -27.23 -29.22 -7.12
CA SER A 294 -26.70 -29.45 -5.78
C SER A 294 -25.73 -30.63 -5.72
N ASP A 295 -25.59 -31.42 -6.80
CA ASP A 295 -24.61 -32.50 -6.87
C ASP A 295 -23.22 -31.92 -7.17
N SER A 296 -22.39 -31.83 -6.15
CA SER A 296 -21.02 -31.31 -6.24
C SER A 296 -20.08 -32.19 -7.07
N ARG A 297 -20.51 -33.41 -7.43
CA ARG A 297 -19.75 -34.34 -8.28
C ARG A 297 -20.07 -34.19 -9.77
N GLY A 298 -21.00 -33.30 -10.11
CA GLY A 298 -21.37 -33.03 -11.50
C GLY A 298 -20.16 -32.61 -12.33
N TYR A 299 -20.09 -33.13 -13.56
CA TYR A 299 -19.10 -32.73 -14.54
C TYR A 299 -19.22 -31.22 -14.77
N LYS A 300 -18.09 -30.49 -14.75
CA LYS A 300 -18.11 -29.06 -15.09
C LYS A 300 -18.14 -28.88 -16.61
N PRO A 301 -18.87 -27.87 -17.14
CA PRO A 301 -19.05 -27.68 -18.58
C PRO A 301 -17.74 -27.76 -19.37
N VAL A 302 -16.73 -26.96 -19.04
CA VAL A 302 -15.45 -26.93 -19.78
C VAL A 302 -14.75 -28.30 -19.80
N GLU A 303 -14.78 -29.03 -18.69
CA GLU A 303 -14.17 -30.36 -18.61
C GLU A 303 -14.97 -31.35 -19.47
N PHE A 304 -16.30 -31.29 -19.38
CA PHE A 304 -17.19 -32.16 -20.13
C PHE A 304 -17.06 -31.94 -21.64
N GLU A 305 -17.04 -30.69 -22.09
CA GLU A 305 -16.90 -30.32 -23.50
C GLU A 305 -15.58 -30.81 -24.09
N ARG A 306 -14.49 -30.75 -23.32
CA ARG A 306 -13.18 -31.28 -23.72
C ARG A 306 -13.21 -32.80 -23.89
N ASP A 307 -13.96 -33.48 -23.03
CA ASP A 307 -13.95 -34.95 -22.96
C ASP A 307 -14.99 -35.59 -23.89
N LEU A 308 -15.87 -34.78 -24.51
CA LEU A 308 -16.83 -35.23 -25.53
C LEU A 308 -16.17 -35.76 -26.81
N PRO A 309 -16.80 -36.73 -27.50
CA PRO A 309 -18.01 -37.46 -27.12
C PRO A 309 -17.72 -38.54 -26.08
N LEU A 310 -18.68 -38.73 -25.17
CA LEU A 310 -18.61 -39.71 -24.08
C LEU A 310 -19.67 -40.81 -24.28
N ILE A 311 -19.48 -41.98 -23.69
CA ILE A 311 -20.49 -43.05 -23.62
C ILE A 311 -21.06 -43.07 -22.21
N SER A 312 -22.38 -43.14 -22.08
CA SER A 312 -23.05 -43.32 -20.80
C SER A 312 -22.85 -44.75 -20.26
N LYS A 313 -22.41 -44.88 -19.01
CA LYS A 313 -22.25 -46.16 -18.31
C LYS A 313 -23.53 -46.66 -17.64
N LYS A 314 -24.59 -45.85 -17.66
CA LYS A 314 -25.89 -46.17 -17.07
C LYS A 314 -27.01 -45.42 -17.76
N ASN A 315 -28.25 -45.74 -17.43
CA ASN A 315 -29.37 -44.90 -17.83
C ASN A 315 -29.36 -43.60 -17.00
N LEU A 316 -29.50 -42.46 -17.68
CA LEU A 316 -29.63 -41.12 -17.08
C LEU A 316 -30.99 -40.54 -17.47
N THR A 317 -31.73 -39.98 -16.52
CA THR A 317 -32.99 -39.31 -16.81
C THR A 317 -32.77 -37.83 -17.13
N MET A 318 -33.71 -37.19 -17.82
CA MET A 318 -33.73 -35.73 -17.97
C MET A 318 -33.48 -35.02 -16.63
N ASP A 319 -32.70 -33.94 -16.67
CA ASP A 319 -32.24 -33.13 -15.53
C ASP A 319 -31.33 -33.85 -14.51
N GLN A 320 -31.01 -35.12 -14.73
CA GLN A 320 -30.02 -35.80 -13.93
C GLN A 320 -28.63 -35.22 -14.17
N CYS A 321 -27.94 -34.89 -13.08
CA CYS A 321 -26.55 -34.45 -13.13
C CYS A 321 -25.66 -35.58 -13.65
N ILE A 322 -24.87 -35.29 -14.67
CA ILE A 322 -23.89 -36.24 -15.22
C ILE A 322 -22.61 -36.08 -14.42
N THR A 323 -22.12 -37.17 -13.82
CA THR A 323 -20.86 -37.20 -13.06
C THR A 323 -19.76 -37.91 -13.86
N PRO A 324 -18.47 -37.71 -13.55
CA PRO A 324 -17.39 -38.46 -14.20
C PRO A 324 -17.50 -39.98 -14.07
N GLN A 325 -18.19 -40.49 -13.04
CA GLN A 325 -18.44 -41.92 -12.86
C GLN A 325 -19.51 -42.46 -13.80
N ASP A 326 -20.39 -41.60 -14.31
CA ASP A 326 -21.53 -41.99 -15.16
C ASP A 326 -21.14 -42.18 -16.63
N VAL A 327 -19.90 -41.84 -16.98
CA VAL A 327 -19.44 -41.76 -18.36
C VAL A 327 -18.09 -42.46 -18.55
N GLU A 328 -17.81 -42.85 -19.78
CA GLU A 328 -16.46 -43.19 -20.23
C GLU A 328 -16.15 -42.56 -21.58
N GLN A 329 -14.86 -42.38 -21.82
CA GLN A 329 -14.37 -41.90 -23.08
C GLN A 329 -14.39 -43.01 -24.14
N LEU A 330 -14.79 -42.67 -25.36
CA LEU A 330 -14.69 -43.58 -26.49
C LEU A 330 -13.21 -43.97 -26.73
N LYS A 331 -12.89 -45.26 -26.60
CA LYS A 331 -11.51 -45.78 -26.76
C LYS A 331 -10.88 -45.40 -28.10
N VAL A 332 -11.67 -45.39 -29.17
CA VAL A 332 -11.24 -44.98 -30.53
C VAL A 332 -10.88 -43.49 -30.57
N PHE A 333 -11.54 -42.66 -29.75
CA PHE A 333 -11.34 -41.22 -29.73
C PHE A 333 -10.03 -40.81 -29.05
N ASN A 334 -9.61 -41.54 -28.01
CA ASN A 334 -8.31 -41.30 -27.35
C ASN A 334 -7.11 -41.49 -28.27
N GLU A 335 -7.25 -42.36 -29.27
CA GLU A 335 -6.18 -42.63 -30.23
C GLU A 335 -6.21 -41.68 -31.43
N LEU A 336 -7.40 -41.15 -31.76
CA LEU A 336 -7.61 -40.17 -32.83
C LEU A 336 -7.31 -38.73 -32.39
N HIS A 337 -7.59 -38.36 -31.14
CA HIS A 337 -7.31 -37.02 -30.61
C HIS A 337 -5.80 -36.70 -30.56
N LYS A 338 -4.95 -37.73 -30.54
CA LYS A 338 -3.48 -37.61 -30.67
C LYS A 338 -3.01 -37.40 -32.12
N ARG A 339 -3.87 -37.62 -33.10
CA ARG A 339 -3.52 -37.72 -34.53
C ARG A 339 -4.24 -36.72 -35.43
N LEU A 340 -5.37 -36.17 -34.98
CA LEU A 340 -6.22 -35.28 -35.76
C LEU A 340 -6.18 -33.86 -35.20
N ASP A 341 -6.23 -32.87 -36.10
CA ASP A 341 -6.36 -31.47 -35.72
C ASP A 341 -7.80 -31.10 -35.30
N ARG A 342 -8.01 -29.87 -34.82
CA ARG A 342 -9.34 -29.42 -34.37
C ARG A 342 -10.44 -29.50 -35.44
N ASN A 343 -10.10 -29.26 -36.71
CA ASN A 343 -11.06 -29.29 -37.81
C ASN A 343 -11.41 -30.74 -38.19
N GLU A 344 -10.43 -31.62 -38.20
CA GLU A 344 -10.61 -33.06 -38.43
C GLU A 344 -11.39 -33.71 -37.29
N MET A 345 -11.16 -33.27 -36.05
CA MET A 345 -11.95 -33.69 -34.90
C MET A 345 -13.41 -33.26 -35.00
N GLY A 346 -13.68 -32.04 -35.46
CA GLY A 346 -15.05 -31.58 -35.73
C GLY A 346 -15.78 -32.47 -36.72
N LYS A 347 -15.13 -32.81 -37.85
CA LYS A 347 -15.70 -33.71 -38.87
C LYS A 347 -15.93 -35.13 -38.36
N LEU A 348 -15.03 -35.66 -37.53
CA LEU A 348 -15.18 -36.98 -36.93
C LEU A 348 -16.37 -37.03 -35.96
N ILE A 349 -16.54 -35.98 -35.14
CA ILE A 349 -17.70 -35.84 -34.24
C ILE A 349 -19.00 -35.84 -35.07
N ASP A 350 -19.03 -35.11 -36.19
CA ASP A 350 -20.18 -35.08 -37.09
C ASP A 350 -20.45 -36.46 -37.76
N LEU A 351 -19.39 -37.21 -38.09
CA LEU A 351 -19.54 -38.55 -38.66
C LEU A 351 -20.06 -39.59 -37.64
N ILE A 352 -19.61 -39.48 -36.39
CA ILE A 352 -20.11 -40.29 -35.27
C ILE A 352 -21.57 -39.93 -34.97
N ARG A 353 -21.92 -38.63 -35.00
CA ARG A 353 -23.30 -38.12 -34.89
C ARG A 353 -24.21 -38.74 -35.95
N MET A 354 -23.76 -38.81 -37.21
CA MET A 354 -24.58 -39.31 -38.32
C MET A 354 -24.83 -40.83 -38.29
N ASN A 355 -23.88 -41.62 -37.80
CA ASN A 355 -23.91 -43.08 -38.00
C ASN A 355 -24.18 -43.91 -36.74
N ASN A 356 -24.37 -43.30 -35.57
CA ASN A 356 -24.63 -44.02 -34.31
C ASN A 356 -23.60 -45.14 -34.05
N LEU A 357 -22.34 -44.91 -34.46
CA LEU A 357 -21.28 -45.92 -34.48
C LEU A 357 -20.89 -46.30 -33.05
N ARG A 358 -21.37 -47.47 -32.61
CA ARG A 358 -21.11 -48.06 -31.27
C ARG A 358 -19.86 -48.94 -31.19
N LYS A 359 -19.15 -49.17 -32.30
CA LYS A 359 -17.96 -50.03 -32.34
C LYS A 359 -16.74 -49.29 -32.83
#